data_AF-A0A8C9QIE3-F1
#
_entry.id   AF-A0A8C9QIE3-F1
#
_cell.length_a   1.000
_cell.length_b   1.000
_cell.length_c   1.000
_cell.angle_alpha   90.00
_cell.angle_beta   90.00
_cell.angle_gamma   90.00
#
_symmetry.space_group_name_H-M   'P 1'
#
loop_
_entity.id
_entity.type
_entity.pdbx_description
1 polymer ?
#
loop_
_entity_poly.entity_id
_entity_poly.type
_entity_poly.pdbx_seq_one_letter_code
_entity_poly.pdbx_strand_id
1 'polypeptide(L)' 'MDSYLMKHFDLATCDNCRDADEKHKLITKTEAKQEYLLKDCDLEKREPALKFIVKKNPHHSQWGDMKLYLKLQVSNELYL' A
#
# COMPACT_ATOMS: atom_id res chain seq x y z
N MET A 1 9.59 -4.87 -19.13
CA MET A 1 8.11 -4.94 -19.03
C MET A 1 7.76 -4.25 -17.71
N ASP A 2 7.72 -2.92 -17.71
CA ASP A 2 7.51 -2.12 -16.50
C ASP A 2 6.01 -1.84 -16.31
N SER A 3 5.36 -2.61 -15.43
CA SER A 3 3.99 -2.32 -15.02
C SER A 3 3.95 -1.41 -13.81
N TYR A 4 2.80 -0.77 -13.56
CA TYR A 4 2.61 0.07 -12.38
C TYR A 4 2.91 -0.68 -11.07
N LEU A 5 2.41 -1.91 -10.95
CA LEU A 5 2.56 -2.71 -9.75
C LEU A 5 3.99 -3.23 -9.56
N MET A 6 4.69 -3.59 -10.65
CA MET A 6 6.10 -3.96 -10.56
C MET A 6 6.94 -2.77 -10.12
N LYS A 7 6.72 -1.60 -10.74
CA LYS A 7 7.47 -0.37 -10.44
C LYS A 7 7.34 0.11 -8.99
N HIS A 8 6.15 -0.03 -8.40
CA HIS A 8 5.86 0.55 -7.09
C HIS A 8 5.84 -0.47 -5.94
N PHE A 9 5.59 -1.74 -6.22
CA PHE A 9 5.33 -2.77 -5.20
C PHE A 9 6.06 -4.09 -5.46
N ASP A 10 6.93 -4.17 -6.48
CA ASP A 10 7.62 -5.40 -6.91
C ASP A 10 6.67 -6.57 -7.23
N LEU A 11 5.42 -6.26 -7.60
CA LEU A 11 4.41 -7.25 -7.91
C LEU A 11 4.36 -7.51 -9.41
N ALA A 12 4.68 -8.74 -9.82
CA ALA A 12 4.74 -9.20 -11.20
C ALA A 12 3.37 -9.35 -11.88
N THR A 13 2.63 -8.24 -11.98
CA THR A 13 1.30 -8.15 -12.61
C THR A 13 1.35 -7.06 -13.68
N CYS A 14 0.98 -7.37 -14.93
CA CYS A 14 0.91 -6.37 -15.99
C CYS A 14 -0.29 -5.41 -15.77
N ASP A 15 -0.26 -4.24 -16.41
CA ASP A 15 -1.32 -3.24 -16.19
C ASP A 15 -2.71 -3.72 -16.66
N ASN A 16 -2.78 -4.60 -17.66
CA ASN A 16 -4.04 -5.20 -18.10
C ASN A 16 -4.64 -6.18 -17.06
N CYS A 17 -3.80 -6.77 -16.22
CA CYS A 17 -4.23 -7.69 -15.15
C CYS A 17 -4.41 -6.97 -13.80
N ARG A 18 -4.15 -5.65 -13.75
CA ARG A 18 -4.30 -4.85 -12.54
C ARG A 18 -5.78 -4.61 -12.23
N ASP A 19 -6.28 -5.37 -11.27
CA ASP A 19 -7.54 -5.12 -10.58
C ASP A 19 -7.39 -4.00 -9.53
N ALA A 20 -7.62 -2.75 -9.96
CA ALA A 20 -7.40 -1.55 -9.12
C ALA A 20 -8.50 -1.29 -8.07
N ASP A 21 -9.65 -1.95 -8.19
CA ASP A 21 -10.81 -1.72 -7.33
C ASP A 21 -10.85 -2.71 -6.16
N GLU A 22 -10.36 -3.94 -6.36
CA GLU A 22 -10.38 -4.99 -5.35
C GLU A 22 -8.96 -5.37 -4.91
N LYS A 23 -8.32 -6.34 -5.57
CA LYS A 23 -7.07 -6.97 -5.09
C LYS A 23 -5.91 -5.98 -5.03
N HIS A 24 -5.76 -5.14 -6.04
CA HIS A 24 -4.68 -4.17 -6.16
C HIS A 24 -5.12 -2.75 -5.80
N LYS A 25 -6.20 -2.62 -5.02
CA LYS A 25 -6.62 -1.35 -4.43
C LYS A 25 -5.49 -0.79 -3.57
N LEU A 26 -5.33 0.53 -3.63
CA LEU A 26 -4.44 1.25 -2.72
C LEU A 26 -5.23 1.69 -1.49
N ILE A 27 -4.68 1.46 -0.31
CA ILE A 27 -5.25 1.85 0.97
C ILE A 27 -4.28 2.74 1.73
N THR A 28 -4.80 3.71 2.46
CA THR A 28 -4.02 4.62 3.30
C THR A 28 -3.42 3.89 4.49
N LYS A 29 -2.37 4.48 5.09
CA LYS A 29 -1.84 4.01 6.37
C LYS A 29 -2.93 3.87 7.45
N THR A 30 -3.87 4.81 7.50
CA THR A 30 -4.97 4.81 8.47
C THR A 30 -5.93 3.65 8.22
N GLU A 31 -6.36 3.44 6.97
CA GLU A 31 -7.21 2.31 6.60
C GLU A 31 -6.54 0.96 6.91
N ALA A 32 -5.26 0.80 6.57
CA ALA A 32 -4.51 -0.41 6.89
C ALA A 32 -4.51 -0.71 8.40
N LYS A 33 -4.29 0.30 9.24
CA LYS A 33 -4.30 0.14 10.71
C LYS A 33 -5.69 -0.17 11.26
N GLN A 34 -6.74 0.43 10.70
CA GLN A 34 -8.12 0.27 11.19
C GLN A 34 -8.75 -1.05 10.72
N GLU A 35 -8.61 -1.38 9.44
CA GLU A 35 -9.23 -2.58 8.84
C GLU A 35 -8.48 -3.86 9.20
N TYR A 36 -7.14 -3.79 9.31
CA TYR A 36 -6.27 -4.95 9.56
C TYR A 36 -5.67 -4.96 10.98
N LEU A 37 -6.09 -4.03 11.85
CA LEU A 37 -5.60 -3.91 13.24
C LEU A 37 -4.07 -3.80 13.38
N LEU A 38 -3.41 -3.30 12.33
CA LEU A 38 -1.95 -3.18 12.28
C LEU A 38 -1.44 -1.98 13.07
N LYS A 39 -0.18 -2.06 13.51
CA LYS A 39 0.58 -1.01 14.18
C LYS A 39 1.59 -0.40 13.21
N ASP A 40 2.17 0.73 13.60
CA ASP A 40 3.19 1.41 12.78
C ASP A 40 4.44 0.56 12.56
N CYS A 41 4.79 -0.31 13.52
CA CYS A 41 5.91 -1.25 13.37
C CYS A 41 5.66 -2.29 12.29
N ASP A 42 4.42 -2.76 12.16
CA ASP A 42 4.02 -3.81 11.21
C ASP A 42 4.09 -3.30 9.77
N LEU A 43 3.90 -1.99 9.58
CA LEU A 43 3.96 -1.35 8.27
C LEU A 43 5.37 -0.85 7.91
N GLU A 44 6.07 -0.21 8.85
CA GLU A 44 7.26 0.61 8.54
C GLU A 44 8.58 0.04 9.06
N LYS A 45 8.55 -0.82 10.08
CA LYS A 45 9.78 -1.30 10.77
C LYS A 45 10.05 -2.79 10.53
N ARG A 46 9.16 -3.48 9.82
CA ARG A 46 9.33 -4.88 9.41
C ARG A 46 10.50 -5.02 8.42
N GLU A 47 11.13 -6.20 8.42
CA GLU A 47 12.02 -6.61 7.34
C GLU A 47 11.37 -7.74 6.52
N PRO A 48 11.12 -7.55 5.20
CA PRO A 48 11.22 -6.29 4.48
C PRO A 48 10.08 -5.32 4.84
N ALA A 49 10.33 -4.01 4.77
CA ALA A 49 9.31 -3.00 4.99
C ALA A 49 8.31 -3.00 3.83
N LEU A 50 7.03 -2.74 4.14
CA LEU A 50 6.00 -2.66 3.11
C LEU A 50 6.26 -1.47 2.18
N LYS A 51 6.08 -1.69 0.88
CA LYS A 51 6.24 -0.64 -0.13
C LYS A 51 5.01 0.26 -0.16
N PHE A 52 5.23 1.55 -0.34
CA PHE A 52 4.15 2.53 -0.39
C PHE A 52 4.42 3.63 -1.42
N ILE A 53 3.34 4.29 -1.84
CA ILE A 53 3.37 5.50 -2.66
C ILE A 53 3.06 6.69 -1.77
N VAL A 54 3.83 7.77 -1.93
CA VAL A 54 3.60 9.05 -1.24
C VAL A 54 2.77 9.96 -2.13
N LYS A 55 1.69 10.53 -1.57
CA LYS A 55 0.87 11.56 -2.23
C LYS A 55 0.60 12.72 -1.28
N LYS A 56 0.37 13.92 -1.84
CA LYS A 56 -0.11 15.07 -1.04
C LYS A 56 -1.42 14.71 -0.36
N ASN A 57 -1.56 15.16 0.88
CA ASN A 57 -2.78 14.92 1.64
C ASN A 57 -3.97 15.63 0.96
N PRO A 58 -5.04 14.90 0.60
CA PRO A 58 -6.16 15.48 -0.16
C PRO A 58 -6.98 16.48 0.66
N HIS A 59 -6.94 16.40 1.99
CA HIS A 59 -7.67 17.32 2.86
C HIS A 59 -6.95 18.67 2.99
N HIS A 60 -5.62 18.65 3.16
CA HIS A 60 -4.84 19.87 3.28
C HIS A 60 -3.39 19.65 2.85
N SER A 61 -2.93 20.40 1.84
CA SER A 61 -1.61 20.23 1.24
C SER A 61 -0.44 20.54 2.19
N GLN A 62 -0.67 21.32 3.26
CA GLN A 62 0.35 21.61 4.28
C GLN A 62 0.47 20.50 5.34
N TRP A 63 -0.45 19.54 5.39
CA TRP A 63 -0.32 18.39 6.27
C TRP A 63 0.74 17.42 5.75
N GLY A 64 1.19 16.51 6.61
CA GLY A 64 2.11 15.44 6.22
C GLY A 64 1.56 14.63 5.03
N ASP A 65 2.46 14.23 4.14
CA ASP A 65 2.09 13.44 2.96
C ASP A 65 1.45 12.10 3.36
N MET A 66 0.50 11.67 2.56
CA MET A 66 -0.23 10.43 2.73
C MET A 66 0.56 9.27 2.13
N LYS A 67 0.68 8.17 2.89
CA LYS A 67 1.22 6.90 2.41
C LYS A 67 0.09 6.00 1.94
N LEU A 68 0.23 5.45 0.74
CA LEU A 68 -0.66 4.49 0.11
C LEU A 68 0.02 3.14 -0.03
N TYR A 69 -0.52 2.14 0.65
CA TYR A 69 -0.10 0.74 0.59
C TYR A 69 -0.98 -0.04 -0.38
N LEU A 70 -0.48 -1.17 -0.86
CA LEU A 70 -1.26 -2.11 -1.67
C LEU A 70 -2.13 -2.98 -0.76
N LYS A 71 -3.43 -3.07 -0.98
CA LYS A 71 -4.31 -3.91 -0.15
C LYS A 71 -3.82 -5.35 -0.05
N LEU A 72 -3.40 -5.93 -1.18
CA LEU A 72 -2.85 -7.30 -1.25
C LEU A 72 -1.63 -7.52 -0.34
N GLN A 73 -0.68 -6.59 -0.31
CA GLN A 73 0.50 -6.75 0.54
C GLN A 73 0.10 -6.67 2.03
N VAL A 74 -0.77 -5.72 2.38
CA VAL A 74 -1.25 -5.54 3.75
C VAL A 74 -2.08 -6.73 4.22
N SER A 75 -2.92 -7.31 3.36
CA SER A 75 -3.70 -8.50 3.72
C SER A 75 -2.83 -9.72 3.96
N ASN A 76 -1.73 -9.88 3.19
CA ASN A 76 -0.82 -11.00 3.39
C ASN A 76 -0.09 -10.92 4.75
N GLU A 77 0.09 -9.72 5.30
CA GLU A 77 0.68 -9.53 6.63
C GLU A 77 -0.14 -10.17 7.76
N LEU A 78 -1.46 -10.29 7.60
CA LEU A 78 -2.31 -10.95 8.61
C LEU A 78 -2.11 -12.48 8.66
N TYR A 79 -1.56 -13.07 7.62
CA TYR A 79 -1.43 -14.52 7.48
C TYR A 79 -0.01 -15.04 7.75
N LEU A 80 0.87 -14.19 8.28
CA LEU A 80 2.24 -14.51 8.69
C LEU A 80 2.41 -14.32 10.20
#